data_AF-A0A182X957-F1
#
_entry.id   AF-A0A182X957-F1
#
_cell.length_a   1.000
_cell.length_b   1.000
_cell.length_c   1.000
_cell.angle_alpha   90.00
_cell.angle_beta   90.00
_cell.angle_gamma   90.00
#
_symmetry.space_group_name_H-M   'P 1'
#
loop_
_entity.id
_entity.type
_entity.pdbx_description
1 polymer ?
#
loop_
_entity_poly.entity_id
_entity_poly.type
_entity_poly.pdbx_seq_one_letter_code
_entity_poly.pdbx_strand_id
1 'polypeptide(L)'
;MQSHSKKRVCYYYDSDIGNYYYGQGHPMKPHRIRMTHNLLLNYGLYRKMEIYRPHKATADEMTKFHSDDYIRFLRSIRPDNMSEYNKHMQRFNVGEDCPVFDGLYEFCQLSAGGSVAAAVKLNKQASEICINWGGGLHHAKKSEASGFCYVNDIVLGILELLKYHQRVLYIDIDVHHGDGVEEAFYTTDRVMTVSFHKYGEYFPGTGDLRDIGAGRGKYYAVNIPLRDGMDDESYDSIFVPIISKVMETFQPSAVVLQCGADSLTGDRLGCFNLTVKGHGKCVEFVKKYNLPFLMVGGGGYTIRNVSRCWTYETSVALGVEIANELPYNDYFEYFGPDFKLHISPSNMSNQNTTEYLEKIKNRLFENLRMLPHAPGVQVQPIPEDAINDESEDEDKVDKDERLPQQDKDKRIVPDNEFSDSEDEGEGGRRDNRSFKGGQGAGQQQQSRKRPRIEKDGKAEEVKDEKEAKMDTSGDKEETKTTEEPAKKETTGVA
;
A
#
# COMPACT_ATOMS: atom_id res chain seq x y z
N MET A 1 20.14 -27.48 1.33
CA MET A 1 19.55 -26.14 1.24
C MET A 1 18.27 -26.25 0.45
N GLN A 2 17.13 -25.84 0.99
CA GLN A 2 15.94 -25.62 0.16
C GLN A 2 16.18 -24.39 -0.71
N SER A 3 15.63 -24.37 -1.92
CA SER A 3 15.56 -23.13 -2.70
C SER A 3 14.69 -22.13 -1.94
N HIS A 4 15.17 -20.91 -1.73
CA HIS A 4 14.31 -19.84 -1.23
C HIS A 4 13.31 -19.49 -2.33
N SER A 5 12.08 -20.01 -2.21
CA SER A 5 10.97 -19.53 -3.03
C SER A 5 10.85 -18.01 -2.88
N LYS A 6 10.66 -17.33 -4.01
CA LYS A 6 10.40 -15.89 -4.05
C LYS A 6 9.12 -15.65 -3.23
N LYS A 7 9.18 -14.79 -2.21
CA LYS A 7 8.01 -14.49 -1.37
C LYS A 7 6.86 -13.98 -2.25
N ARG A 8 5.70 -14.59 -2.13
CA ARG A 8 4.44 -14.09 -2.67
C ARG A 8 4.10 -12.78 -1.95
N VAL A 9 3.63 -11.83 -2.74
CA VAL A 9 3.17 -10.53 -2.28
C VAL A 9 1.77 -10.32 -2.86
N CYS A 10 0.79 -10.09 -2.01
CA CYS A 10 -0.54 -9.64 -2.42
C CYS A 10 -0.69 -8.15 -2.12
N TYR A 11 -1.35 -7.40 -2.99
CA TYR A 11 -1.57 -5.97 -2.82
C TYR A 11 -3.04 -5.62 -3.06
N TYR A 12 -3.63 -4.90 -2.11
CA TYR A 12 -5.06 -4.56 -2.11
C TYR A 12 -5.27 -3.11 -2.55
N TYR A 13 -6.12 -2.92 -3.55
CA TYR A 13 -6.46 -1.60 -4.08
C TYR A 13 -7.85 -1.56 -4.72
N ASP A 14 -8.58 -0.48 -4.47
CA ASP A 14 -9.83 -0.15 -5.15
C ASP A 14 -9.66 1.19 -5.89
N SER A 15 -10.12 1.28 -7.14
CA SER A 15 -10.07 2.52 -7.94
C SER A 15 -10.74 3.70 -7.26
N ASP A 16 -11.78 3.43 -6.45
CA ASP A 16 -12.62 4.44 -5.84
C ASP A 16 -11.94 5.07 -4.61
N ILE A 17 -10.95 4.41 -3.98
CA ILE A 17 -10.29 4.90 -2.77
C ILE A 17 -9.61 6.27 -2.99
N GLY A 18 -9.17 6.55 -4.22
CA GLY A 18 -8.54 7.82 -4.60
C GLY A 18 -9.52 8.97 -4.87
N ASN A 19 -10.83 8.72 -4.87
CA ASN A 19 -11.88 9.70 -5.17
C ASN A 19 -12.50 10.34 -3.90
N TYR A 20 -12.46 9.66 -2.76
CA TYR A 20 -13.01 10.19 -1.50
C TYR A 20 -12.26 11.44 -1.05
N TYR A 21 -13.01 12.43 -0.54
CA TYR A 21 -12.51 13.77 -0.27
C TYR A 21 -13.00 14.28 1.09
N TYR A 22 -12.07 14.38 2.04
CA TYR A 22 -12.33 14.85 3.41
C TYR A 22 -12.78 16.33 3.50
N GLY A 23 -12.76 17.09 2.41
CA GLY A 23 -13.21 18.49 2.38
C GLY A 23 -12.12 19.51 2.07
N GLN A 24 -12.54 20.77 1.94
CA GLN A 24 -11.66 21.88 1.58
C GLN A 24 -10.66 22.19 2.70
N GLY A 25 -9.40 22.42 2.35
CA GLY A 25 -8.31 22.69 3.30
C GLY A 25 -7.74 21.44 4.00
N HIS A 26 -8.57 20.42 4.23
CA HIS A 26 -8.24 19.24 5.04
C HIS A 26 -6.90 18.55 4.64
N PRO A 27 -6.02 18.16 5.59
CA PRO A 27 -4.71 17.61 5.28
C PRO A 27 -4.76 16.18 4.71
N MET A 28 -5.63 15.30 5.22
CA MET A 28 -5.81 13.94 4.70
C MET A 28 -6.33 13.96 3.26
N LYS A 29 -5.70 13.20 2.36
CA LYS A 29 -6.02 13.14 0.92
C LYS A 29 -5.90 11.70 0.40
N PRO A 30 -7.00 10.93 0.38
CA PRO A 30 -7.01 9.55 -0.12
C PRO A 30 -6.44 9.37 -1.54
N HIS A 31 -6.47 10.42 -2.38
CA HIS A 31 -5.79 10.47 -3.68
C HIS A 31 -4.30 10.02 -3.64
N ARG A 32 -3.57 10.21 -2.53
CA ARG A 32 -2.19 9.71 -2.36
C ARG A 32 -2.05 8.19 -2.60
N ILE A 33 -3.10 7.42 -2.31
CA ILE A 33 -3.16 5.97 -2.55
C ILE A 33 -3.21 5.70 -4.07
N ARG A 34 -4.03 6.45 -4.82
CA ARG A 34 -4.09 6.37 -6.29
C ARG A 34 -2.79 6.84 -6.96
N MET A 35 -2.13 7.87 -6.43
CA MET A 35 -0.81 8.30 -6.92
C MET A 35 0.24 7.19 -6.71
N THR A 36 0.24 6.55 -5.54
CA THR A 36 1.08 5.37 -5.25
C THR A 36 0.79 4.25 -6.24
N HIS A 37 -0.47 3.86 -6.41
CA HIS A 37 -0.88 2.81 -7.36
C HIS A 37 -0.38 3.10 -8.79
N ASN A 38 -0.52 4.33 -9.26
CA ASN A 38 -0.09 4.73 -10.60
C ASN A 38 1.44 4.68 -10.78
N LEU A 39 2.23 4.97 -9.73
CA LEU A 39 3.68 4.71 -9.74
C LEU A 39 4.01 3.20 -9.76
N LEU A 40 3.30 2.37 -8.97
CA LEU A 40 3.49 0.92 -8.95
C LEU A 40 3.23 0.28 -10.33
N LEU A 41 2.23 0.79 -11.05
CA LEU A 41 1.96 0.42 -12.45
C LEU A 41 3.11 0.82 -13.37
N ASN A 42 3.50 2.09 -13.40
CA ASN A 42 4.50 2.60 -14.36
C ASN A 42 5.96 2.17 -14.05
N TYR A 43 6.27 1.76 -12.82
CA TYR A 43 7.51 1.03 -12.49
C TYR A 43 7.46 -0.47 -12.87
N GLY A 44 6.31 -0.98 -13.32
CA GLY A 44 6.14 -2.40 -13.65
C GLY A 44 6.15 -3.34 -12.45
N LEU A 45 5.99 -2.83 -11.22
CA LEU A 45 5.99 -3.64 -9.99
C LEU A 45 4.73 -4.52 -9.89
N TYR A 46 3.61 -4.08 -10.46
CA TYR A 46 2.37 -4.86 -10.56
C TYR A 46 2.59 -6.26 -11.13
N ARG A 47 3.49 -6.43 -12.10
CA ARG A 47 3.81 -7.72 -12.75
C ARG A 47 4.42 -8.77 -11.80
N LYS A 48 4.74 -8.40 -10.55
CA LYS A 48 5.51 -9.20 -9.59
C LYS A 48 4.75 -9.48 -8.28
N MET A 49 3.50 -9.03 -8.18
CA MET A 49 2.59 -9.25 -7.05
C MET A 49 1.19 -9.61 -7.56
N GLU A 50 0.40 -10.29 -6.73
CA GLU A 50 -1.02 -10.50 -7.00
C GLU A 50 -1.80 -9.26 -6.57
N ILE A 51 -2.53 -8.61 -7.48
CA ILE A 51 -3.36 -7.45 -7.16
C ILE A 51 -4.81 -7.88 -6.95
N TYR A 52 -5.40 -7.46 -5.83
CA TYR A 52 -6.78 -7.76 -5.44
C TYR A 52 -7.59 -6.48 -5.24
N ARG A 53 -8.83 -6.45 -5.76
CA ARG A 53 -9.83 -5.49 -5.31
C ARG A 53 -10.35 -5.95 -3.93
N PRO A 54 -10.26 -5.13 -2.86
CA PRO A 54 -10.83 -5.49 -1.57
C PRO A 54 -12.36 -5.57 -1.67
N HIS A 55 -12.98 -6.44 -0.86
CA HIS A 55 -14.42 -6.36 -0.63
C HIS A 55 -14.74 -5.11 0.20
N LYS A 56 -16.01 -4.68 0.17
CA LYS A 56 -16.49 -3.68 1.12
C LYS A 56 -16.80 -4.38 2.45
N ALA A 57 -15.97 -4.17 3.47
CA ALA A 57 -16.18 -4.77 4.79
C ALA A 57 -17.59 -4.49 5.32
N THR A 58 -18.23 -5.52 5.82
CA THR A 58 -19.58 -5.49 6.37
C THR A 58 -19.62 -4.80 7.73
N ALA A 59 -20.82 -4.40 8.17
CA ALA A 59 -21.02 -3.92 9.54
C ALA A 59 -20.63 -5.01 10.57
N ASP A 60 -20.85 -6.28 10.25
CA ASP A 60 -20.64 -7.42 11.15
C ASP A 60 -19.15 -7.81 11.30
N GLU A 61 -18.32 -7.44 10.32
CA GLU A 61 -16.86 -7.42 10.44
C GLU A 61 -16.39 -6.23 11.29
N MET A 62 -16.92 -5.02 11.04
CA MET A 62 -16.51 -3.82 11.79
C MET A 62 -16.86 -3.92 13.29
N THR A 63 -18.01 -4.52 13.64
CA THR A 63 -18.44 -4.70 15.04
C THR A 63 -17.72 -5.84 15.78
N LYS A 64 -16.78 -6.57 15.14
CA LYS A 64 -15.84 -7.44 15.88
C LYS A 64 -14.96 -6.63 16.85
N PHE A 65 -14.71 -5.35 16.55
CA PHE A 65 -14.07 -4.40 17.47
C PHE A 65 -15.00 -3.28 17.91
N HIS A 66 -15.59 -2.53 16.96
CA HIS A 66 -16.33 -1.30 17.22
C HIS A 66 -17.73 -1.54 17.82
N SER A 67 -18.34 -0.54 18.44
CA SER A 67 -19.72 -0.68 18.95
C SER A 67 -20.77 -0.57 17.83
N ASP A 68 -21.84 -1.37 17.95
CA ASP A 68 -22.94 -1.44 16.98
C ASP A 68 -23.60 -0.10 16.69
N ASP A 69 -23.68 0.77 17.69
CA ASP A 69 -24.28 2.11 17.56
C ASP A 69 -23.37 3.10 16.83
N TYR A 70 -22.05 2.97 16.99
CA TYR A 70 -21.06 3.76 16.26
C TYR A 70 -20.99 3.35 14.78
N ILE A 71 -20.91 2.05 14.49
CA ILE A 71 -20.93 1.56 13.08
C ILE A 71 -22.27 1.84 12.40
N ARG A 72 -23.40 1.73 13.13
CA ARG A 72 -24.72 2.13 12.61
C ARG A 72 -24.78 3.63 12.33
N PHE A 73 -24.16 4.47 13.18
CA PHE A 73 -24.04 5.90 12.93
C PHE A 73 -23.20 6.20 11.68
N LEU A 74 -21.99 5.62 11.54
CA LEU A 74 -21.15 5.81 10.36
C LEU A 74 -21.85 5.40 9.06
N ARG A 75 -22.70 4.35 9.10
CA ARG A 75 -23.52 3.89 7.97
C ARG A 75 -24.75 4.76 7.68
N SER A 76 -25.11 5.70 8.56
CA SER A 76 -26.31 6.54 8.42
C SER A 76 -26.01 8.03 8.28
N ILE A 77 -24.89 8.52 8.80
CA ILE A 77 -24.44 9.91 8.70
C ILE A 77 -24.03 10.25 7.25
N ARG A 78 -24.48 11.41 6.77
CA ARG A 78 -24.18 11.95 5.45
C ARG A 78 -24.28 13.49 5.48
N PRO A 79 -23.70 14.21 4.51
CA PRO A 79 -23.80 15.67 4.44
C PRO A 79 -25.24 16.22 4.43
N ASP A 80 -26.21 15.49 3.88
CA ASP A 80 -27.62 15.91 3.82
C ASP A 80 -28.35 15.84 5.16
N ASN A 81 -27.87 15.04 6.13
CA ASN A 81 -28.58 14.78 7.39
C ASN A 81 -27.82 15.19 8.68
N MET A 82 -26.64 15.81 8.57
CA MET A 82 -25.80 16.21 9.71
C MET A 82 -26.56 16.96 10.82
N SER A 83 -27.53 17.81 10.45
CA SER A 83 -28.36 18.60 11.37
C SER A 83 -29.20 17.74 12.33
N GLU A 84 -29.65 16.56 11.90
CA GLU A 84 -30.38 15.59 12.72
C GLU A 84 -29.44 14.83 13.66
N TYR A 85 -28.18 14.64 13.24
CA TYR A 85 -27.19 13.81 13.92
C TYR A 85 -26.24 14.55 14.86
N ASN A 86 -26.36 15.87 15.03
CA ASN A 86 -25.52 16.71 15.93
C ASN A 86 -25.11 16.06 17.27
N LYS A 87 -26.05 15.41 17.98
CA LYS A 87 -25.76 14.72 19.26
C LYS A 87 -24.89 13.46 19.10
N HIS A 88 -25.06 12.73 18.01
CA HIS A 88 -24.23 11.56 17.66
C HIS A 88 -22.85 12.01 17.18
N MET A 89 -22.79 13.03 16.33
CA MET A 89 -21.54 13.67 15.91
C MET A 89 -20.67 14.09 17.10
N GLN A 90 -21.23 14.79 18.09
CA GLN A 90 -20.51 15.15 19.32
C GLN A 90 -20.11 13.92 20.15
N ARG A 91 -20.99 12.92 20.30
CA ARG A 91 -20.71 11.70 21.09
C ARG A 91 -19.63 10.82 20.47
N PHE A 92 -19.51 10.83 19.15
CA PHE A 92 -18.66 9.93 18.38
C PHE A 92 -17.46 10.66 17.73
N ASN A 93 -17.19 11.91 18.16
CA ASN A 93 -16.10 12.77 17.72
C ASN A 93 -15.98 12.93 16.18
N VAL A 94 -17.12 13.06 15.50
CA VAL A 94 -17.20 13.33 14.05
C VAL A 94 -17.67 14.78 13.86
N GLY A 95 -16.82 15.61 13.24
CA GLY A 95 -16.98 17.06 13.22
C GLY A 95 -15.81 17.79 12.56
N GLU A 96 -14.86 18.29 13.38
CA GLU A 96 -13.78 19.19 12.93
C GLU A 96 -12.64 18.43 12.24
N ASP A 97 -11.82 17.69 13.00
CA ASP A 97 -10.74 16.87 12.44
C ASP A 97 -11.26 15.63 11.70
N CYS A 98 -12.42 15.10 12.10
CA CYS A 98 -13.03 13.93 11.48
C CYS A 98 -14.35 14.31 10.77
N PRO A 99 -14.29 14.98 9.61
CA PRO A 99 -15.46 15.56 8.95
C PRO A 99 -16.39 14.53 8.30
N VAL A 100 -17.67 14.87 8.20
CA VAL A 100 -18.64 14.15 7.37
C VAL A 100 -18.42 14.51 5.90
N PHE A 101 -18.24 13.51 5.04
CA PHE A 101 -18.11 13.69 3.59
C PHE A 101 -18.87 12.60 2.81
N ASP A 102 -19.16 12.86 1.54
CA ASP A 102 -19.86 11.91 0.67
C ASP A 102 -19.02 10.64 0.47
N GLY A 103 -19.61 9.48 0.78
CA GLY A 103 -18.94 8.19 0.71
C GLY A 103 -18.04 7.86 1.92
N LEU A 104 -18.18 8.58 3.05
CA LEU A 104 -17.45 8.30 4.30
C LEU A 104 -17.51 6.82 4.72
N TYR A 105 -18.69 6.20 4.66
CA TYR A 105 -18.83 4.80 5.05
C TYR A 105 -18.10 3.87 4.08
N GLU A 106 -18.28 4.05 2.78
CA GLU A 106 -17.64 3.25 1.72
C GLU A 106 -16.11 3.36 1.77
N PHE A 107 -15.56 4.54 2.06
CA PHE A 107 -14.13 4.73 2.32
C PHE A 107 -13.65 3.83 3.48
N CYS A 108 -14.40 3.81 4.59
CA CYS A 108 -14.10 2.92 5.73
C CYS A 108 -14.26 1.44 5.38
N GLN A 109 -15.25 1.07 4.57
CA GLN A 109 -15.47 -0.31 4.12
C GLN A 109 -14.33 -0.84 3.26
N LEU A 110 -13.78 -0.02 2.36
CA LEU A 110 -12.66 -0.40 1.50
C LEU A 110 -11.34 -0.45 2.28
N SER A 111 -11.13 0.51 3.19
CA SER A 111 -9.97 0.54 4.08
C SER A 111 -9.90 -0.70 4.97
N ALA A 112 -10.99 -1.00 5.69
CA ALA A 112 -11.11 -2.18 6.54
C ALA A 112 -11.09 -3.49 5.74
N GLY A 113 -11.80 -3.56 4.61
CA GLY A 113 -11.89 -4.75 3.77
C GLY A 113 -10.52 -5.20 3.25
N GLY A 114 -9.66 -4.26 2.84
CA GLY A 114 -8.29 -4.56 2.44
C GLY A 114 -7.45 -5.19 3.55
N SER A 115 -7.51 -4.67 4.77
CA SER A 115 -6.71 -5.18 5.90
C SER A 115 -7.25 -6.51 6.46
N VAL A 116 -8.57 -6.70 6.47
CA VAL A 116 -9.20 -7.98 6.84
C VAL A 116 -8.92 -9.05 5.78
N ALA A 117 -9.11 -8.77 4.49
CA ALA A 117 -8.83 -9.72 3.42
C ALA A 117 -7.34 -10.10 3.37
N ALA A 118 -6.45 -9.13 3.59
CA ALA A 118 -5.01 -9.38 3.73
C ALA A 118 -4.68 -10.32 4.91
N ALA A 119 -5.32 -10.12 6.06
CA ALA A 119 -5.15 -10.99 7.22
C ALA A 119 -5.67 -12.42 6.97
N VAL A 120 -6.83 -12.58 6.32
CA VAL A 120 -7.34 -13.89 5.87
C VAL A 120 -6.36 -14.58 4.91
N LYS A 121 -5.78 -13.84 3.95
CA LYS A 121 -4.80 -14.37 2.97
C LYS A 121 -3.51 -14.87 3.66
N LEU A 122 -3.07 -14.20 4.72
CA LEU A 122 -1.93 -14.61 5.56
C LEU A 122 -2.28 -15.83 6.43
N ASN A 123 -3.44 -15.84 7.10
CA ASN A 123 -3.95 -16.97 7.89
C ASN A 123 -4.03 -18.27 7.07
N LYS A 124 -4.61 -18.17 5.86
CA LYS A 124 -4.72 -19.28 4.89
C LYS A 124 -3.38 -19.69 4.26
N GLN A 125 -2.26 -19.05 4.63
CA GLN A 125 -0.92 -19.26 4.07
C GLN A 125 -0.87 -19.13 2.54
N ALA A 126 -1.77 -18.32 1.98
CA ALA A 126 -1.89 -18.07 0.54
C ALA A 126 -0.92 -16.97 0.05
N SER A 127 -0.31 -16.22 0.98
CA SER A 127 0.80 -15.30 0.72
C SER A 127 1.75 -15.23 1.92
N GLU A 128 2.98 -14.74 1.71
CA GLU A 128 3.93 -14.44 2.79
C GLU A 128 3.92 -12.95 3.18
N ILE A 129 3.55 -12.06 2.25
CA ILE A 129 3.39 -10.61 2.48
C ILE A 129 2.06 -10.14 1.88
N CYS A 130 1.32 -9.31 2.61
CA CYS A 130 0.15 -8.60 2.09
C CYS A 130 0.27 -7.10 2.35
N ILE A 131 -0.16 -6.27 1.39
CA ILE A 131 -0.01 -4.82 1.43
C ILE A 131 -1.37 -4.14 1.22
N ASN A 132 -1.77 -3.25 2.15
CA ASN A 132 -2.95 -2.39 2.01
C ASN A 132 -2.60 -0.91 2.30
N TRP A 133 -2.20 -0.17 1.27
CA TRP A 133 -1.95 1.27 1.36
C TRP A 133 -3.23 2.11 1.59
N GLY A 134 -4.43 1.51 1.53
CA GLY A 134 -5.69 2.13 1.95
C GLY A 134 -6.03 1.95 3.43
N GLY A 135 -5.28 1.11 4.15
CA GLY A 135 -5.39 0.90 5.60
C GLY A 135 -4.40 1.74 6.42
N GLY A 136 -4.26 1.40 7.70
CA GLY A 136 -3.32 2.05 8.62
C GLY A 136 -3.95 3.11 9.53
N LEU A 137 -5.27 3.10 9.72
CA LEU A 137 -6.05 4.13 10.40
C LEU A 137 -5.99 3.96 11.94
N HIS A 138 -4.77 4.00 12.49
CA HIS A 138 -4.42 3.58 13.84
C HIS A 138 -5.09 4.36 15.00
N HIS A 139 -5.59 5.58 14.77
CA HIS A 139 -6.21 6.42 15.81
C HIS A 139 -7.67 6.07 16.11
N ALA A 140 -8.37 5.37 15.20
CA ALA A 140 -9.79 5.09 15.35
C ALA A 140 -10.06 4.27 16.63
N LYS A 141 -11.03 4.70 17.42
CA LYS A 141 -11.36 4.11 18.74
C LYS A 141 -12.54 3.17 18.64
N LYS A 142 -12.82 2.42 19.71
CA LYS A 142 -13.93 1.46 19.74
C LYS A 142 -15.30 2.10 19.46
N SER A 143 -15.51 3.34 19.87
CA SER A 143 -16.80 4.02 19.75
C SER A 143 -16.71 5.49 19.35
N GLU A 144 -15.58 5.96 18.81
CA GLU A 144 -15.43 7.34 18.33
C GLU A 144 -14.33 7.44 17.25
N ALA A 145 -14.44 8.47 16.41
CA ALA A 145 -13.39 8.82 15.45
C ALA A 145 -12.27 9.62 16.14
N SER A 146 -11.06 9.58 15.60
CA SER A 146 -9.93 10.39 16.08
C SER A 146 -8.86 10.48 15.01
N GLY A 147 -8.12 11.59 14.93
CA GLY A 147 -6.94 11.72 14.05
C GLY A 147 -7.19 11.31 12.59
N PHE A 148 -8.25 11.84 11.96
CA PHE A 148 -8.70 11.49 10.59
C PHE A 148 -9.20 10.04 10.40
N CYS A 149 -9.25 9.23 11.45
CA CYS A 149 -9.56 7.79 11.42
C CYS A 149 -10.94 7.49 12.04
N TYR A 150 -11.74 6.67 11.36
CA TYR A 150 -13.11 6.30 11.80
C TYR A 150 -13.24 4.81 12.15
N VAL A 151 -12.76 3.93 11.26
CA VAL A 151 -12.71 2.48 11.51
C VAL A 151 -11.25 2.06 11.62
N ASN A 152 -10.91 1.28 12.64
CA ASN A 152 -9.55 0.82 12.90
C ASN A 152 -9.30 -0.50 12.15
N ASP A 153 -8.96 -0.38 10.87
CA ASP A 153 -8.67 -1.52 9.98
C ASP A 153 -7.56 -2.43 10.52
N ILE A 154 -6.60 -1.84 11.25
CA ILE A 154 -5.48 -2.55 11.88
C ILE A 154 -5.96 -3.47 12.98
N VAL A 155 -6.79 -2.98 13.91
CA VAL A 155 -7.35 -3.80 15.00
C VAL A 155 -8.19 -4.95 14.44
N LEU A 156 -8.98 -4.70 13.38
CA LEU A 156 -9.74 -5.75 12.70
C LEU A 156 -8.83 -6.80 12.05
N GLY A 157 -7.78 -6.38 11.33
CA GLY A 157 -6.78 -7.30 10.76
C GLY A 157 -6.01 -8.09 11.82
N ILE A 158 -5.68 -7.49 12.97
CA ILE A 158 -5.03 -8.18 14.09
C ILE A 158 -5.98 -9.18 14.75
N LEU A 159 -7.26 -8.85 14.94
CA LEU A 159 -8.28 -9.79 15.44
C LEU A 159 -8.45 -11.00 14.53
N GLU A 160 -8.35 -10.80 13.21
CA GLU A 160 -8.36 -11.87 12.22
C GLU A 160 -7.10 -12.75 12.31
N LEU A 161 -5.91 -12.15 12.36
CA LEU A 161 -4.65 -12.88 12.57
C LEU A 161 -4.66 -13.69 13.88
N LEU A 162 -5.28 -13.16 14.94
CA LEU A 162 -5.40 -13.82 16.25
C LEU A 162 -6.27 -15.09 16.25
N LYS A 163 -6.92 -15.47 15.14
CA LYS A 163 -7.56 -16.80 14.99
C LYS A 163 -6.53 -17.92 14.86
N TYR A 164 -5.41 -17.68 14.16
CA TYR A 164 -4.36 -18.67 13.87
C TYR A 164 -3.03 -18.37 14.58
N HIS A 165 -2.72 -17.09 14.80
CA HIS A 165 -1.45 -16.64 15.36
C HIS A 165 -1.56 -16.42 16.87
N GLN A 166 -0.86 -17.26 17.65
CA GLN A 166 -0.88 -17.17 19.12
C GLN A 166 -0.38 -15.79 19.61
N ARG A 167 0.61 -15.23 18.92
CA ARG A 167 1.17 -13.89 19.16
C ARG A 167 1.30 -13.12 17.85
N VAL A 168 0.79 -11.90 17.82
CA VAL A 168 0.90 -10.95 16.68
C VAL A 168 1.68 -9.73 17.16
N LEU A 169 2.70 -9.32 16.41
CA LEU A 169 3.44 -8.09 16.70
C LEU A 169 2.90 -6.95 15.85
N TYR A 170 2.55 -5.84 16.47
CA TYR A 170 2.25 -4.58 15.82
C TYR A 170 3.45 -3.63 15.94
N ILE A 171 3.91 -3.10 14.82
CA ILE A 171 4.96 -2.08 14.73
C ILE A 171 4.37 -0.85 14.04
N ASP A 172 4.65 0.33 14.58
CA ASP A 172 4.12 1.61 14.11
C ASP A 172 5.27 2.61 13.91
N ILE A 173 5.42 3.09 12.68
CA ILE A 173 6.46 4.07 12.26
C ILE A 173 5.87 5.37 11.70
N ASP A 174 4.59 5.64 12.01
CA ASP A 174 3.98 6.96 11.89
C ASP A 174 4.69 8.00 12.78
N VAL A 175 4.48 9.29 12.52
CA VAL A 175 4.98 10.33 13.44
C VAL A 175 4.10 10.47 14.70
N HIS A 176 2.86 9.99 14.66
CA HIS A 176 1.91 10.00 15.78
C HIS A 176 1.91 8.67 16.54
N HIS A 177 1.55 8.69 17.83
CA HIS A 177 1.40 7.44 18.60
C HIS A 177 0.19 6.62 18.11
N GLY A 178 0.39 5.31 17.86
CA GLY A 178 -0.62 4.33 17.43
C GLY A 178 -1.67 3.98 18.48
N ASP A 179 -2.27 5.00 19.08
CA ASP A 179 -2.99 4.95 20.34
C ASP A 179 -4.32 4.20 20.30
N GLY A 180 -5.02 4.11 19.16
CA GLY A 180 -6.21 3.29 19.00
C GLY A 180 -5.90 1.79 18.96
N VAL A 181 -4.75 1.41 18.39
CA VAL A 181 -4.28 0.02 18.37
C VAL A 181 -3.71 -0.38 19.73
N GLU A 182 -2.95 0.50 20.38
CA GLU A 182 -2.48 0.28 21.75
C GLU A 182 -3.64 0.13 22.73
N GLU A 183 -4.63 1.02 22.71
CA GLU A 183 -5.80 0.95 23.60
C GLU A 183 -6.59 -0.35 23.40
N ALA A 184 -6.81 -0.77 22.15
CA ALA A 184 -7.54 -2.00 21.82
C ALA A 184 -6.89 -3.27 22.41
N PHE A 185 -5.57 -3.28 22.57
CA PHE A 185 -4.81 -4.44 23.05
C PHE A 185 -4.11 -4.24 24.40
N TYR A 186 -4.28 -3.09 25.07
CA TYR A 186 -3.58 -2.67 26.29
C TYR A 186 -3.62 -3.64 27.48
N THR A 187 -4.51 -4.64 27.44
CA THR A 187 -4.74 -5.61 28.51
C THR A 187 -4.46 -7.08 28.13
N THR A 188 -3.99 -7.37 26.91
CA THR A 188 -3.68 -8.73 26.43
C THR A 188 -2.18 -8.98 26.24
N ASP A 189 -1.74 -10.23 26.42
CA ASP A 189 -0.38 -10.72 26.15
C ASP A 189 -0.25 -11.40 24.77
N ARG A 190 -1.34 -11.43 23.99
CA ARG A 190 -1.37 -11.99 22.62
C ARG A 190 -0.95 -11.01 21.53
N VAL A 191 -0.95 -9.71 21.82
CA VAL A 191 -0.48 -8.66 20.92
C VAL A 191 0.57 -7.85 21.65
N MET A 192 1.65 -7.49 20.96
CA MET A 192 2.59 -6.49 21.43
C MET A 192 2.51 -5.28 20.51
N THR A 193 2.37 -4.08 21.06
CA THR A 193 2.40 -2.82 20.31
C THR A 193 3.75 -2.13 20.50
N VAL A 194 4.36 -1.68 19.40
CA VAL A 194 5.65 -0.99 19.41
C VAL A 194 5.57 0.24 18.51
N SER A 195 5.64 1.45 19.08
CA SER A 195 5.42 2.71 18.35
C SER A 195 6.57 3.71 18.51
N PHE A 196 7.02 4.29 17.39
CA PHE A 196 8.19 5.17 17.28
C PHE A 196 7.80 6.60 16.84
N HIS A 197 7.14 7.33 17.73
CA HIS A 197 6.42 8.57 17.44
C HIS A 197 7.04 9.81 18.10
N LYS A 198 6.64 11.01 17.65
CA LYS A 198 6.93 12.26 18.36
C LYS A 198 6.12 12.34 19.66
N TYR A 199 6.76 12.77 20.74
CA TYR A 199 6.12 12.98 22.03
C TYR A 199 6.45 14.35 22.64
N GLY A 200 5.52 14.90 23.43
CA GLY A 200 5.58 16.25 23.99
C GLY A 200 4.97 17.29 23.06
N GLU A 201 3.89 17.93 23.55
CA GLU A 201 3.09 18.95 22.84
C GLU A 201 2.73 18.53 21.39
N TYR A 202 2.22 17.31 21.25
CA TYR A 202 1.86 16.70 19.96
C TYR A 202 0.68 15.75 20.11
N PHE A 203 -0.05 15.55 19.00
CA PHE A 203 -1.17 14.60 18.93
C PHE A 203 -0.65 13.15 18.91
N PRO A 204 -1.33 12.17 19.52
CA PRO A 204 -2.56 12.25 20.33
C PRO A 204 -2.31 12.58 21.82
N GLY A 205 -1.07 12.79 22.25
CA GLY A 205 -0.70 13.14 23.63
C GLY A 205 -0.49 11.95 24.59
N THR A 206 -0.65 10.73 24.10
CA THR A 206 -0.30 9.46 24.76
C THR A 206 1.03 8.90 24.22
N GLY A 207 1.54 7.78 24.78
CA GLY A 207 2.78 7.15 24.32
C GLY A 207 4.01 7.49 25.15
N ASP A 208 3.85 7.79 26.44
CA ASP A 208 5.00 8.03 27.32
C ASP A 208 5.85 6.76 27.48
N LEU A 209 7.14 6.92 27.79
CA LEU A 209 8.05 5.84 28.20
C LEU A 209 7.60 5.08 29.48
N ARG A 210 6.51 5.53 30.13
CA ARG A 210 5.80 4.90 31.25
C ARG A 210 4.54 4.13 30.82
N ASP A 211 4.04 4.33 29.61
CA ASP A 211 2.85 3.68 29.07
C ASP A 211 3.28 2.29 28.56
N ILE A 212 3.05 1.28 29.41
CA ILE A 212 3.58 -0.09 29.27
C ILE A 212 2.49 -1.16 29.35
N GLY A 213 1.22 -0.81 29.16
CA GLY A 213 0.11 -1.75 29.26
C GLY A 213 -0.32 -2.08 30.69
N ALA A 214 -1.46 -2.75 30.82
CA ALA A 214 -2.10 -3.07 32.09
C ALA A 214 -2.56 -4.54 32.19
N GLY A 215 -2.77 -5.04 33.40
CA GLY A 215 -3.21 -6.43 33.60
C GLY A 215 -2.23 -7.44 32.99
N ARG A 216 -2.71 -8.29 32.06
CA ARG A 216 -1.86 -9.23 31.30
C ARG A 216 -1.03 -8.55 30.21
N GLY A 217 -1.51 -7.44 29.66
CA GLY A 217 -0.79 -6.63 28.67
C GLY A 217 0.34 -5.77 29.24
N LYS A 218 0.62 -5.86 30.54
CA LYS A 218 1.75 -5.14 31.14
C LYS A 218 3.08 -5.68 30.59
N TYR A 219 3.93 -4.78 30.12
CA TYR A 219 5.14 -4.99 29.31
C TYR A 219 4.90 -5.42 27.84
N TYR A 220 3.64 -5.44 27.37
CA TYR A 220 3.30 -5.71 25.96
C TYR A 220 2.97 -4.45 25.15
N ALA A 221 2.90 -3.27 25.78
CA ALA A 221 3.04 -1.98 25.10
C ALA A 221 4.48 -1.45 25.24
N VAL A 222 5.05 -0.96 24.14
CA VAL A 222 6.46 -0.55 24.03
C VAL A 222 6.55 0.77 23.28
N ASN A 223 6.55 1.88 24.04
CA ASN A 223 6.56 3.22 23.46
C ASN A 223 7.96 3.85 23.40
N ILE A 224 8.31 4.38 22.23
CA ILE A 224 9.57 5.06 21.94
C ILE A 224 9.26 6.55 21.69
N PRO A 225 9.16 7.40 22.73
CA PRO A 225 8.87 8.82 22.58
C PRO A 225 10.08 9.62 22.07
N LEU A 226 9.96 10.15 20.86
CA LEU A 226 11.00 10.88 20.14
C LEU A 226 10.72 12.39 20.05
N ARG A 227 11.70 13.13 19.54
CA ARG A 227 11.68 14.58 19.32
C ARG A 227 11.89 14.94 17.86
N ASP A 228 11.67 16.21 17.53
CA ASP A 228 11.78 16.74 16.17
C ASP A 228 13.17 16.53 15.54
N GLY A 229 13.22 16.50 14.21
CA GLY A 229 14.44 16.43 13.41
C GLY A 229 15.12 15.07 13.36
N MET A 230 14.48 14.01 13.87
CA MET A 230 14.98 12.63 13.83
C MET A 230 15.43 12.21 12.42
N ASP A 231 16.67 11.73 12.29
CA ASP A 231 17.33 11.37 11.02
C ASP A 231 17.49 9.84 10.82
N ASP A 232 17.84 9.45 9.59
CA ASP A 232 17.93 8.05 9.13
C ASP A 232 18.92 7.22 9.97
N GLU A 233 20.05 7.81 10.35
CA GLU A 233 21.10 7.17 11.16
C GLU A 233 20.64 6.98 12.62
N SER A 234 20.04 8.01 13.21
CA SER A 234 19.56 7.96 14.61
C SER A 234 18.38 7.00 14.76
N TYR A 235 17.45 6.98 13.79
CA TYR A 235 16.29 6.09 13.81
C TYR A 235 16.72 4.62 13.66
N ASP A 236 17.63 4.31 12.74
CA ASP A 236 18.24 2.98 12.58
C ASP A 236 18.89 2.48 13.89
N SER A 237 19.64 3.37 14.57
CA SER A 237 20.36 3.07 15.82
C SER A 237 19.47 2.70 17.02
N ILE A 238 18.17 3.00 16.97
CA ILE A 238 17.19 2.67 18.01
C ILE A 238 16.16 1.64 17.55
N PHE A 239 15.69 1.71 16.29
CA PHE A 239 14.74 0.76 15.71
C PHE A 239 15.32 -0.66 15.64
N VAL A 240 16.50 -0.83 15.04
CA VAL A 240 17.10 -2.15 14.82
C VAL A 240 17.36 -2.88 16.15
N PRO A 241 17.96 -2.28 17.19
CA PRO A 241 18.15 -2.95 18.47
C PRO A 241 16.84 -3.24 19.23
N ILE A 242 15.85 -2.34 19.20
CA ILE A 242 14.57 -2.55 19.91
C ILE A 242 13.78 -3.66 19.23
N ILE A 243 13.58 -3.61 17.91
CA ILE A 243 12.86 -4.67 17.20
C ILE A 243 13.60 -6.01 17.28
N SER A 244 14.94 -6.02 17.31
CA SER A 244 15.71 -7.24 17.61
C SER A 244 15.32 -7.85 18.96
N LYS A 245 15.29 -7.03 20.04
CA LYS A 245 14.97 -7.49 21.39
C LYS A 245 13.50 -7.89 21.54
N VAL A 246 12.59 -7.18 20.87
CA VAL A 246 11.17 -7.53 20.76
C VAL A 246 11.01 -8.90 20.11
N MET A 247 11.60 -9.14 18.93
CA MET A 247 11.50 -10.42 18.23
C MET A 247 12.08 -11.59 19.04
N GLU A 248 13.21 -11.39 19.71
CA GLU A 248 13.85 -12.38 20.60
C GLU A 248 12.94 -12.79 21.79
N THR A 249 12.25 -11.82 22.39
CA THR A 249 11.56 -12.02 23.68
C THR A 249 10.07 -12.31 23.53
N PHE A 250 9.38 -11.57 22.64
CA PHE A 250 7.95 -11.75 22.37
C PHE A 250 7.70 -12.89 21.36
N GLN A 251 8.66 -13.19 20.47
CA GLN A 251 8.59 -14.31 19.52
C GLN A 251 7.24 -14.38 18.78
N PRO A 252 6.87 -13.35 18.00
CA PRO A 252 5.61 -13.31 17.28
C PRO A 252 5.53 -14.39 16.20
N SER A 253 4.30 -14.73 15.81
CA SER A 253 3.99 -15.68 14.73
C SER A 253 3.43 -15.02 13.46
N ALA A 254 3.08 -13.73 13.54
CA ALA A 254 2.76 -12.84 12.42
C ALA A 254 3.11 -11.40 12.82
N VAL A 255 3.32 -10.52 11.84
CA VAL A 255 3.68 -9.11 12.06
C VAL A 255 2.75 -8.21 11.24
N VAL A 256 2.29 -7.12 11.85
CA VAL A 256 1.63 -5.99 11.20
C VAL A 256 2.53 -4.77 11.35
N LEU A 257 2.88 -4.12 10.25
CA LEU A 257 3.61 -2.85 10.22
C LEU A 257 2.72 -1.77 9.61
N GLN A 258 2.47 -0.72 10.38
CA GLN A 258 1.88 0.54 9.90
C GLN A 258 3.02 1.40 9.35
N CYS A 259 2.92 1.81 8.07
CA CYS A 259 3.93 2.57 7.34
C CYS A 259 3.48 4.03 7.15
N GLY A 260 3.17 4.71 8.25
CA GLY A 260 2.83 6.13 8.28
C GLY A 260 3.95 6.96 7.66
N ALA A 261 3.59 7.81 6.70
CA ALA A 261 4.53 8.50 5.82
C ALA A 261 4.67 10.01 6.13
N ASP A 262 4.20 10.45 7.29
CA ASP A 262 4.45 11.78 7.88
C ASP A 262 5.68 11.83 8.79
N SER A 263 6.23 10.67 9.18
CA SER A 263 7.58 10.55 9.75
C SER A 263 8.69 10.91 8.75
N LEU A 264 8.35 11.22 7.49
CA LEU A 264 9.26 11.67 6.44
C LEU A 264 9.59 13.17 6.50
N THR A 265 10.81 13.49 6.07
CA THR A 265 11.26 14.87 5.84
C THR A 265 10.35 15.64 4.87
N GLY A 266 10.02 16.88 5.26
CA GLY A 266 9.20 17.77 4.47
C GLY A 266 7.73 17.35 4.36
N ASP A 267 7.21 16.59 5.34
CA ASP A 267 5.77 16.46 5.54
C ASP A 267 5.11 17.81 5.93
N ARG A 268 3.76 17.87 5.94
CA ARG A 268 2.99 19.07 6.29
C ARG A 268 2.58 19.14 7.76
N LEU A 269 2.50 18.01 8.47
CA LEU A 269 2.15 17.93 9.90
C LEU A 269 3.27 17.27 10.72
N GLY A 270 4.00 16.32 10.13
CA GLY A 270 5.17 15.69 10.75
C GLY A 270 6.39 16.62 10.79
N CYS A 271 7.26 16.41 11.79
CA CYS A 271 8.50 17.16 11.98
C CYS A 271 9.72 16.27 12.28
N PHE A 272 9.72 15.04 11.75
CA PHE A 272 10.93 14.23 11.60
C PHE A 272 11.69 14.59 10.30
N ASN A 273 12.87 14.02 10.11
CA ASN A 273 13.77 14.30 9.00
C ASN A 273 14.12 13.04 8.18
N LEU A 274 13.35 11.96 8.32
CA LEU A 274 13.63 10.67 7.66
C LEU A 274 13.50 10.76 6.14
N THR A 275 14.37 10.06 5.41
CA THR A 275 14.21 9.86 3.97
C THR A 275 13.37 8.63 3.67
N VAL A 276 12.90 8.53 2.42
CA VAL A 276 12.29 7.32 1.86
C VAL A 276 13.20 6.08 2.04
N LYS A 277 14.53 6.25 2.15
CA LYS A 277 15.45 5.13 2.42
C LYS A 277 15.47 4.75 3.90
N GLY A 278 15.64 5.69 4.82
CA GLY A 278 15.65 5.42 6.26
C GLY A 278 14.34 4.78 6.74
N HIS A 279 13.22 5.30 6.25
CA HIS A 279 11.89 4.73 6.47
C HIS A 279 11.80 3.30 5.89
N GLY A 280 12.13 3.12 4.61
CA GLY A 280 12.12 1.80 3.94
C GLY A 280 13.06 0.74 4.53
N LYS A 281 14.13 1.12 5.25
CA LYS A 281 14.95 0.18 6.03
C LYS A 281 14.13 -0.55 7.10
N CYS A 282 13.08 0.08 7.64
CA CYS A 282 12.24 -0.53 8.68
C CYS A 282 11.50 -1.75 8.12
N VAL A 283 10.89 -1.61 6.92
CA VAL A 283 10.33 -2.73 6.15
C VAL A 283 11.41 -3.77 5.83
N GLU A 284 12.58 -3.34 5.34
CA GLU A 284 13.67 -4.26 5.00
C GLU A 284 14.16 -5.08 6.21
N PHE A 285 14.19 -4.47 7.39
CA PHE A 285 14.56 -5.12 8.65
C PHE A 285 13.50 -6.13 9.11
N VAL A 286 12.23 -5.71 9.18
CA VAL A 286 11.12 -6.60 9.59
C VAL A 286 10.96 -7.78 8.63
N LYS A 287 11.10 -7.55 7.32
CA LYS A 287 11.02 -8.59 6.27
C LYS A 287 12.01 -9.74 6.48
N LYS A 288 13.17 -9.50 7.11
CA LYS A 288 14.24 -10.51 7.35
C LYS A 288 13.83 -11.62 8.33
N TYR A 289 12.82 -11.39 9.18
CA TYR A 289 12.33 -12.39 10.14
C TYR A 289 11.48 -13.51 9.51
N ASN A 290 11.04 -13.37 8.26
CA ASN A 290 10.32 -14.40 7.50
C ASN A 290 9.02 -14.92 8.14
N LEU A 291 8.36 -14.08 8.93
CA LEU A 291 7.00 -14.29 9.41
C LEU A 291 5.97 -13.80 8.34
N PRO A 292 4.72 -14.28 8.40
CA PRO A 292 3.58 -13.67 7.71
C PRO A 292 3.50 -12.18 8.04
N PHE A 293 3.46 -11.33 7.00
CA PHE A 293 3.72 -9.90 7.14
C PHE A 293 2.63 -9.06 6.47
N LEU A 294 1.88 -8.31 7.26
CA LEU A 294 0.92 -7.32 6.80
C LEU A 294 1.57 -5.93 6.85
N MET A 295 1.62 -5.25 5.71
CA MET A 295 2.01 -3.85 5.60
C MET A 295 0.74 -3.02 5.33
N VAL A 296 0.49 -2.00 6.13
CA VAL A 296 -0.62 -1.04 5.92
C VAL A 296 -0.08 0.37 5.77
N GLY A 297 -0.91 1.29 5.27
CA GLY A 297 -0.58 2.71 5.17
C GLY A 297 -0.48 3.39 6.54
N GLY A 298 -1.05 4.60 6.65
CA GLY A 298 -0.95 5.43 7.84
C GLY A 298 -1.10 6.92 7.50
N GLY A 299 -0.53 7.79 8.32
CA GLY A 299 -0.42 9.22 8.06
C GLY A 299 0.45 9.58 6.85
N GLY A 300 0.76 10.87 6.68
CA GLY A 300 1.50 11.40 5.53
C GLY A 300 0.67 12.32 4.63
N TYR A 301 1.09 13.60 4.56
CA TYR A 301 0.30 14.73 4.08
C TYR A 301 1.02 15.53 2.96
N THR A 302 2.34 15.39 2.82
CA THR A 302 3.05 15.71 1.56
C THR A 302 2.89 14.56 0.57
N ILE A 303 1.73 14.51 -0.11
CA ILE A 303 1.25 13.36 -0.90
C ILE A 303 2.23 12.81 -1.94
N ARG A 304 3.10 13.65 -2.53
CA ARG A 304 4.17 13.21 -3.44
C ARG A 304 5.26 12.39 -2.73
N ASN A 305 5.59 12.71 -1.48
CA ASN A 305 6.56 11.95 -0.68
C ASN A 305 5.94 10.64 -0.16
N VAL A 306 4.66 10.65 0.22
CA VAL A 306 3.90 9.41 0.50
C VAL A 306 3.93 8.45 -0.69
N SER A 307 3.63 8.96 -1.89
CA SER A 307 3.63 8.17 -3.13
C SER A 307 5.01 7.59 -3.44
N ARG A 308 6.08 8.36 -3.24
CA ARG A 308 7.47 7.91 -3.35
C ARG A 308 7.80 6.80 -2.33
N CYS A 309 7.37 6.99 -1.08
CA CYS A 309 7.66 6.10 0.04
C CYS A 309 7.02 4.72 -0.14
N TRP A 310 5.69 4.67 -0.23
CA TRP A 310 4.93 3.43 -0.40
C TRP A 310 5.28 2.68 -1.69
N THR A 311 5.67 3.39 -2.77
CA THR A 311 6.23 2.77 -3.99
C THR A 311 7.55 2.07 -3.70
N TYR A 312 8.47 2.75 -3.00
CA TYR A 312 9.77 2.17 -2.63
C TYR A 312 9.62 1.01 -1.64
N GLU A 313 8.77 1.13 -0.62
CA GLU A 313 8.49 0.05 0.34
C GLU A 313 7.85 -1.17 -0.33
N THR A 314 7.00 -0.98 -1.34
CA THR A 314 6.49 -2.11 -2.17
C THR A 314 7.63 -2.78 -2.94
N SER A 315 8.60 -2.02 -3.45
CA SER A 315 9.82 -2.59 -4.07
C SER A 315 10.68 -3.35 -3.06
N VAL A 316 10.80 -2.86 -1.82
CA VAL A 316 11.48 -3.54 -0.70
C VAL A 316 10.74 -4.84 -0.32
N ALA A 317 9.40 -4.83 -0.25
CA ALA A 317 8.58 -6.02 -0.02
C ALA A 317 8.79 -7.08 -1.11
N LEU A 318 8.79 -6.67 -2.38
CA LEU A 318 9.10 -7.52 -3.53
C LEU A 318 10.56 -8.00 -3.59
N GLY A 319 11.50 -7.26 -2.96
CA GLY A 319 12.94 -7.53 -3.08
C GLY A 319 13.49 -7.15 -4.46
N VAL A 320 13.00 -6.03 -5.00
CA VAL A 320 13.29 -5.55 -6.36
C VAL A 320 13.84 -4.13 -6.26
N GLU A 321 15.05 -3.90 -6.77
CA GLU A 321 15.56 -2.54 -6.96
C GLU A 321 14.82 -1.85 -8.12
N ILE A 322 14.50 -0.57 -7.95
CA ILE A 322 13.86 0.30 -8.95
C ILE A 322 14.71 1.56 -9.17
N ALA A 323 14.63 2.15 -10.38
CA ALA A 323 15.40 3.35 -10.70
C ALA A 323 14.99 4.55 -9.83
N ASN A 324 15.97 5.40 -9.47
CA ASN A 324 15.69 6.67 -8.79
C ASN A 324 15.06 7.72 -9.73
N GLU A 325 15.11 7.51 -11.05
CA GLU A 325 14.30 8.26 -12.02
C GLU A 325 12.85 7.76 -11.92
N LEU A 326 11.88 8.66 -11.75
CA LEU A 326 10.47 8.28 -11.82
C LEU A 326 10.09 7.98 -13.29
N PRO A 327 9.33 6.91 -13.56
CA PRO A 327 8.73 6.69 -14.87
C PRO A 327 7.63 7.73 -15.12
N TYR A 328 7.34 8.01 -16.39
CA TYR A 328 6.19 8.83 -16.76
C TYR A 328 4.90 8.17 -16.25
N ASN A 329 3.99 8.98 -15.70
CA ASN A 329 2.80 8.55 -15.00
C ASN A 329 1.75 9.68 -15.00
N ASP A 330 0.50 9.38 -14.65
CA ASP A 330 -0.64 10.32 -14.80
C ASP A 330 -0.56 11.53 -13.85
N TYR A 331 0.42 11.55 -12.95
CA TYR A 331 0.68 12.61 -11.97
C TYR A 331 2.14 13.08 -12.00
N PHE A 332 2.87 12.87 -13.10
CA PHE A 332 4.32 13.11 -13.20
C PHE A 332 4.75 14.52 -12.74
N GLU A 333 3.96 15.53 -13.05
CA GLU A 333 4.19 16.94 -12.72
C GLU A 333 4.18 17.21 -11.19
N TYR A 334 3.50 16.38 -10.39
CA TYR A 334 3.49 16.51 -8.92
C TYR A 334 4.87 16.24 -8.28
N PHE A 335 5.76 15.56 -9.01
CA PHE A 335 7.10 15.20 -8.58
C PHE A 335 8.19 16.18 -9.06
N GLY A 336 7.78 17.30 -9.67
CA GLY A 336 8.69 18.39 -10.00
C GLY A 336 9.27 19.09 -8.76
N PRO A 337 10.46 19.72 -8.86
CA PRO A 337 11.23 19.92 -10.09
C PRO A 337 12.24 18.80 -10.41
N ASP A 338 12.39 17.83 -9.49
CA ASP A 338 13.49 16.86 -9.53
C ASP A 338 13.14 15.54 -10.24
N PHE A 339 11.86 15.14 -10.20
CA PHE A 339 11.33 13.90 -10.79
C PHE A 339 12.04 12.62 -10.31
N LYS A 340 12.59 12.63 -9.09
CA LYS A 340 13.25 11.46 -8.47
C LYS A 340 12.33 10.74 -7.49
N LEU A 341 12.65 9.48 -7.22
CA LEU A 341 12.00 8.66 -6.19
C LEU A 341 12.46 9.07 -4.78
N HIS A 342 13.77 9.14 -4.55
CA HIS A 342 14.31 9.41 -3.23
C HIS A 342 14.37 10.91 -2.92
N ILE A 343 14.04 11.24 -1.68
CA ILE A 343 14.13 12.59 -1.11
C ILE A 343 15.39 12.71 -0.24
N SER A 344 16.00 13.90 -0.22
CA SER A 344 17.11 14.23 0.68
C SER A 344 16.58 14.74 2.04
N PRO A 345 17.32 14.56 3.14
CA PRO A 345 16.98 15.17 4.42
C PRO A 345 17.08 16.70 4.34
N SER A 346 16.34 17.38 5.21
CA SER A 346 16.41 18.83 5.39
C SER A 346 17.55 19.22 6.35
N ASN A 347 17.85 20.52 6.44
CA ASN A 347 18.79 21.06 7.42
C ASN A 347 18.19 21.25 8.83
N MET A 348 17.09 20.56 9.15
CA MET A 348 16.50 20.55 10.49
C MET A 348 17.47 19.95 11.50
N SER A 349 17.61 20.58 12.67
CA SER A 349 18.43 20.05 13.76
C SER A 349 17.72 18.87 14.42
N ASN A 350 18.36 17.70 14.43
CA ASN A 350 17.91 16.56 15.23
C ASN A 350 18.00 16.90 16.74
N GLN A 351 16.88 16.79 17.45
CA GLN A 351 16.80 17.06 18.90
C GLN A 351 16.98 15.78 19.77
N ASN A 352 17.21 14.63 19.13
CA ASN A 352 17.38 13.33 19.76
C ASN A 352 18.88 13.03 19.95
N THR A 353 19.48 13.56 21.03
CA THR A 353 20.90 13.26 21.29
C THR A 353 21.13 11.78 21.59
N THR A 354 22.34 11.28 21.34
CA THR A 354 22.69 9.87 21.57
C THR A 354 22.41 9.45 23.01
N GLU A 355 22.65 10.31 24.00
CA GLU A 355 22.39 10.04 25.41
C GLU A 355 20.89 9.93 25.72
N TYR A 356 20.04 10.67 25.02
CA TYR A 356 18.58 10.59 25.13
C TYR A 356 18.06 9.26 24.56
N LEU A 357 18.53 8.88 23.36
CA LEU A 357 18.15 7.63 22.71
C LEU A 357 18.67 6.39 23.45
N GLU A 358 19.92 6.42 23.93
CA GLU A 358 20.46 5.36 24.80
C GLU A 358 19.66 5.25 26.11
N LYS A 359 19.26 6.37 26.73
CA LYS A 359 18.46 6.34 27.97
C LYS A 359 17.07 5.72 27.75
N ILE A 360 16.42 6.01 26.61
CA ILE A 360 15.16 5.36 26.21
C ILE A 360 15.39 3.87 25.98
N LYS A 361 16.34 3.52 25.10
CA LYS A 361 16.66 2.13 24.72
C LYS A 361 16.99 1.25 25.92
N ASN A 362 17.82 1.72 26.86
CA ASN A 362 18.15 0.97 28.07
C ASN A 362 16.91 0.68 28.94
N ARG A 363 16.02 1.66 29.15
CA ARG A 363 14.79 1.47 29.94
C ARG A 363 13.78 0.56 29.24
N LEU A 364 13.71 0.58 27.91
CA LEU A 364 12.90 -0.35 27.14
C LEU A 364 13.48 -1.77 27.16
N PHE A 365 14.80 -1.93 27.17
CA PHE A 365 15.45 -3.22 27.38
C PHE A 365 15.23 -3.75 28.80
N GLU A 366 15.11 -2.89 29.81
CA GLU A 366 14.67 -3.28 31.17
C GLU A 366 13.21 -3.75 31.17
N ASN A 367 12.28 -3.02 30.53
CA ASN A 367 10.89 -3.45 30.37
C ASN A 367 10.79 -4.80 29.63
N LEU A 368 11.51 -4.99 28.52
CA LEU A 368 11.47 -6.22 27.74
C LEU A 368 12.04 -7.42 28.50
N ARG A 369 13.03 -7.23 29.39
CA ARG A 369 13.52 -8.29 30.30
C ARG A 369 12.49 -8.79 31.30
N MET A 370 11.38 -8.05 31.52
CA MET A 370 10.31 -8.47 32.42
C MET A 370 9.34 -9.47 31.79
N LEU A 371 9.37 -9.68 30.47
CA LEU A 371 8.52 -10.70 29.83
C LEU A 371 9.02 -12.12 30.19
N PRO A 372 8.11 -13.05 30.54
CA PRO A 372 8.45 -14.46 30.59
C PRO A 372 8.86 -14.92 29.19
N HIS A 373 9.94 -15.70 29.10
CA HIS A 373 10.40 -16.23 27.82
C HIS A 373 9.43 -17.35 27.38
N ALA A 374 8.57 -17.04 26.40
CA ALA A 374 7.55 -17.93 25.84
C ALA A 374 6.59 -18.58 26.88
N PRO A 375 5.66 -17.82 27.50
CA PRO A 375 4.62 -18.40 28.36
C PRO A 375 3.67 -19.28 27.54
N GLY A 376 3.28 -20.42 28.10
CA GLY A 376 2.29 -21.31 27.50
C GLY A 376 0.87 -20.74 27.59
N VAL A 377 0.09 -20.89 26.52
CA VAL A 377 -1.31 -20.45 26.43
C VAL A 377 -2.19 -21.63 26.03
N GLN A 378 -3.43 -21.68 26.51
CA GLN A 378 -4.38 -22.72 26.12
C GLN A 378 -4.81 -22.55 24.66
N VAL A 379 -4.77 -23.64 23.90
CA VAL A 379 -5.37 -23.72 22.57
C VAL A 379 -6.88 -23.52 22.69
N GLN A 380 -7.43 -22.63 21.86
CA GLN A 380 -8.87 -22.45 21.69
C GLN A 380 -9.29 -22.93 20.30
N PRO A 381 -10.57 -23.34 20.10
CA PRO A 381 -11.07 -23.63 18.76
C PRO A 381 -10.97 -22.39 17.87
N ILE A 382 -10.52 -22.58 16.62
CA ILE A 382 -10.39 -21.52 15.63
C ILE A 382 -11.81 -21.08 15.22
N PRO A 383 -12.18 -19.79 15.36
CA PRO A 383 -13.44 -19.26 14.83
C PRO A 383 -13.43 -19.24 13.29
N GLU A 384 -14.61 -19.27 12.68
CA GLU A 384 -14.76 -19.12 11.22
C GLU A 384 -14.09 -17.82 10.71
N ASP A 385 -13.46 -17.88 9.53
CA ASP A 385 -12.79 -16.75 8.88
C ASP A 385 -13.75 -15.59 8.60
N ALA A 386 -13.23 -14.36 8.48
CA ALA A 386 -14.05 -13.20 8.10
C ALA A 386 -14.58 -13.29 6.66
N ILE A 387 -13.95 -14.11 5.80
CA ILE A 387 -14.29 -14.26 4.38
C ILE A 387 -14.31 -15.75 4.02
N ASN A 388 -15.50 -16.24 3.68
CA ASN A 388 -15.68 -17.56 3.07
C ASN A 388 -15.29 -17.50 1.60
N ASP A 389 -14.27 -18.26 1.20
CA ASP A 389 -13.94 -18.47 -0.22
C ASP A 389 -14.88 -19.54 -0.80
N GLU A 390 -16.13 -19.16 -1.11
CA GLU A 390 -16.99 -19.94 -2.02
C GLU A 390 -16.59 -19.66 -3.48
N SER A 391 -15.32 -19.95 -3.82
CA SER A 391 -14.75 -19.74 -5.15
C SER A 391 -15.16 -20.84 -6.16
N GLU A 392 -16.42 -21.30 -6.11
CA GLU A 392 -16.94 -22.38 -6.96
C GLU A 392 -17.09 -21.98 -8.44
N ASP A 393 -16.91 -20.70 -8.80
CA ASP A 393 -17.09 -20.18 -10.15
C ASP A 393 -15.81 -20.05 -11.00
N GLU A 394 -14.60 -20.15 -10.42
CA GLU A 394 -13.35 -20.04 -11.22
C GLU A 394 -13.20 -21.18 -12.25
N ASP A 395 -13.70 -22.39 -11.93
CA ASP A 395 -13.73 -23.54 -12.84
C ASP A 395 -14.82 -23.47 -13.94
N LYS A 396 -15.66 -22.41 -13.95
CA LYS A 396 -16.76 -22.25 -14.92
C LYS A 396 -16.47 -21.29 -16.09
N VAL A 397 -15.30 -20.63 -16.10
CA VAL A 397 -14.95 -19.60 -17.09
C VAL A 397 -14.46 -20.21 -18.41
N ASP A 398 -15.01 -19.74 -19.54
CA ASP A 398 -14.56 -20.17 -20.88
C ASP A 398 -13.15 -19.61 -21.18
N LYS A 399 -12.30 -20.44 -21.79
CA LYS A 399 -10.90 -20.12 -22.08
C LYS A 399 -10.72 -19.32 -23.36
N ASP A 400 -11.74 -19.29 -24.22
CA ASP A 400 -11.76 -18.48 -25.45
C ASP A 400 -12.42 -17.09 -25.23
N GLU A 401 -12.94 -16.79 -24.03
CA GLU A 401 -13.43 -15.46 -23.67
C GLU A 401 -12.34 -14.50 -23.16
N ARG A 402 -12.59 -13.19 -23.29
CA ARG A 402 -11.64 -12.14 -22.89
C ARG A 402 -11.60 -11.99 -21.37
N LEU A 403 -10.66 -12.68 -20.73
CA LEU A 403 -10.42 -12.67 -19.28
C LEU A 403 -10.72 -11.30 -18.62
N PRO A 404 -11.55 -11.28 -17.55
CA PRO A 404 -11.81 -10.10 -16.74
C PRO A 404 -10.52 -9.44 -16.23
N GLN A 405 -10.59 -8.14 -15.95
CA GLN A 405 -9.42 -7.41 -15.43
C GLN A 405 -8.93 -8.00 -14.10
N GLN A 406 -9.84 -8.44 -13.23
CA GLN A 406 -9.53 -9.08 -11.95
C GLN A 406 -8.61 -10.30 -12.10
N ASP A 407 -8.79 -11.12 -13.14
CA ASP A 407 -7.98 -12.33 -13.35
C ASP A 407 -6.63 -12.04 -14.02
N LYS A 408 -6.51 -10.90 -14.70
CA LYS A 408 -5.21 -10.36 -15.13
C LYS A 408 -4.44 -9.77 -13.95
N ASP A 409 -5.13 -9.06 -13.06
CA ASP A 409 -4.55 -8.42 -11.87
C ASP A 409 -4.02 -9.48 -10.87
N LYS A 410 -4.61 -10.68 -10.82
CA LYS A 410 -4.08 -11.86 -10.10
C LYS A 410 -2.77 -12.42 -10.71
N ARG A 411 -2.48 -12.21 -12.00
CA ARG A 411 -1.43 -12.97 -12.73
C ARG A 411 -0.03 -12.34 -12.60
N ILE A 412 0.83 -12.98 -11.81
CA ILE A 412 2.27 -12.71 -11.78
C ILE A 412 2.94 -13.15 -13.10
N VAL A 413 3.87 -12.34 -13.60
CA VAL A 413 4.70 -12.64 -14.78
C VAL A 413 5.96 -13.40 -14.36
N PRO A 414 6.28 -14.58 -14.95
CA PRO A 414 7.51 -15.33 -14.68
C PRO A 414 8.79 -14.55 -15.04
N ASP A 415 9.86 -14.70 -14.24
CA ASP A 415 11.14 -13.99 -14.46
C ASP A 415 11.87 -14.40 -15.77
N ASN A 416 11.36 -15.39 -16.51
CA ASN A 416 11.86 -15.82 -17.83
C ASN A 416 10.96 -15.39 -19.01
N GLU A 417 9.88 -14.64 -18.78
CA GLU A 417 9.02 -14.10 -19.83
C GLU A 417 9.59 -12.75 -20.32
N PHE A 418 10.50 -12.80 -21.31
CA PHE A 418 11.19 -11.62 -21.88
C PHE A 418 10.34 -10.78 -22.85
N SER A 419 9.03 -11.03 -22.91
CA SER A 419 8.10 -10.39 -23.86
C SER A 419 7.37 -9.23 -23.18
N ASP A 420 7.95 -8.03 -23.23
CA ASP A 420 7.17 -6.80 -23.10
C ASP A 420 6.23 -6.73 -24.33
N SER A 421 4.99 -7.16 -24.16
CA SER A 421 4.04 -7.40 -25.25
C SER A 421 3.69 -6.14 -26.04
N GLU A 422 3.38 -6.33 -27.33
CA GLU A 422 3.21 -5.28 -28.37
C GLU A 422 2.01 -4.31 -28.19
N ASP A 423 1.38 -4.29 -27.01
CA ASP A 423 0.31 -3.34 -26.60
C ASP A 423 0.88 -2.12 -25.81
N GLU A 424 2.20 -2.09 -25.55
CA GLU A 424 2.94 -0.93 -25.06
C GLU A 424 3.07 0.15 -26.15
N GLY A 425 2.01 0.94 -26.33
CA GLY A 425 2.00 2.11 -27.21
C GLY A 425 3.08 3.16 -26.87
N GLU A 426 3.31 4.10 -27.79
CA GLU A 426 4.51 4.96 -27.89
C GLU A 426 4.77 5.96 -26.72
N GLY A 427 4.06 5.83 -25.58
CA GLY A 427 4.05 6.75 -24.44
C GLY A 427 5.18 6.64 -23.41
N GLY A 428 6.29 5.98 -23.72
CA GLY A 428 7.54 6.07 -22.91
C GLY A 428 7.53 5.40 -21.52
N ARG A 429 6.61 4.47 -21.23
CA ARG A 429 6.46 3.75 -19.95
C ARG A 429 7.59 2.74 -19.63
N ARG A 430 8.85 3.19 -19.53
CA ARG A 430 10.02 2.30 -19.36
C ARG A 430 10.89 2.66 -18.16
N ASP A 431 11.14 1.68 -17.29
CA ASP A 431 12.20 1.68 -16.27
C ASP A 431 13.58 1.73 -16.96
N ASN A 432 14.04 2.93 -17.27
CA ASN A 432 15.24 3.18 -18.07
C ASN A 432 16.55 2.99 -17.27
N ARG A 433 16.79 1.76 -16.82
CA ARG A 433 18.06 1.34 -16.20
C ARG A 433 19.22 1.48 -17.20
N SER A 434 19.99 2.57 -17.07
CA SER A 434 21.16 2.84 -17.90
C SER A 434 22.28 1.83 -17.63
N PHE A 435 22.33 0.76 -18.44
CA PHE A 435 23.23 -0.37 -18.25
C PHE A 435 24.68 -0.03 -18.67
N LYS A 436 25.36 0.84 -17.92
CA LYS A 436 26.81 1.05 -18.01
C LYS A 436 27.57 -0.14 -17.43
N GLY A 437 27.55 -1.26 -18.15
CA GLY A 437 28.37 -2.44 -17.83
C GLY A 437 29.85 -2.08 -17.79
N GLY A 438 30.50 -2.31 -16.65
CA GLY A 438 31.90 -1.97 -16.45
C GLY A 438 32.83 -2.83 -17.31
N GLN A 439 33.58 -2.21 -18.23
CA GLN A 439 34.61 -2.89 -18.99
C GLN A 439 35.88 -3.06 -18.15
N GLY A 440 36.28 -4.32 -17.88
CA GLY A 440 37.43 -4.65 -17.03
C GLY A 440 38.19 -5.91 -17.50
N ALA A 441 39.15 -5.72 -18.40
CA ALA A 441 40.32 -6.59 -18.63
C ALA A 441 40.13 -8.11 -18.89
N GLY A 442 39.60 -8.46 -20.07
CA GLY A 442 40.39 -9.10 -21.14
C GLY A 442 40.94 -10.54 -21.02
N GLN A 443 40.68 -11.35 -22.07
CA GLN A 443 41.66 -12.29 -22.65
C GLN A 443 41.44 -12.48 -24.17
N GLN A 444 42.29 -13.29 -24.82
CA GLN A 444 42.75 -13.06 -26.21
C GLN A 444 41.86 -13.57 -27.36
N GLN A 445 42.16 -13.01 -28.53
CA GLN A 445 41.71 -13.33 -29.90
C GLN A 445 41.47 -14.82 -30.23
N GLN A 446 40.47 -15.08 -31.07
CA GLN A 446 40.74 -15.64 -32.41
C GLN A 446 39.57 -15.41 -33.38
N SER A 447 39.88 -15.18 -34.67
CA SER A 447 38.90 -14.92 -35.73
C SER A 447 38.81 -16.09 -36.72
N ARG A 448 37.59 -16.50 -37.08
CA ARG A 448 37.35 -17.47 -38.17
C ARG A 448 36.14 -17.06 -39.02
N LYS A 449 36.39 -16.84 -40.31
CA LYS A 449 35.34 -16.62 -41.33
C LYS A 449 34.58 -17.93 -41.58
N ARG A 450 33.28 -17.84 -41.90
CA ARG A 450 32.54 -18.95 -42.55
C ARG A 450 32.58 -18.78 -44.09
N PRO A 451 32.74 -19.85 -44.87
CA PRO A 451 32.79 -19.78 -46.33
C PRO A 451 31.40 -19.67 -46.97
N ARG A 452 31.36 -19.17 -48.21
CA ARG A 452 30.19 -19.16 -49.10
C ARG A 452 30.22 -20.44 -49.95
N ILE A 453 29.05 -20.98 -50.29
CA ILE A 453 28.91 -22.10 -51.24
C ILE A 453 28.05 -21.61 -52.41
N GLU A 454 28.50 -21.89 -53.63
CA GLU A 454 27.78 -21.65 -54.88
C GLU A 454 27.41 -23.00 -55.51
N LYS A 455 26.34 -23.02 -56.31
CA LYS A 455 26.06 -24.06 -57.31
C LYS A 455 25.18 -23.51 -58.43
N ASP A 456 25.41 -24.03 -59.63
CA ASP A 456 24.94 -23.50 -60.91
C ASP A 456 23.51 -23.92 -61.30
N GLY A 457 22.92 -23.27 -62.31
CA GLY A 457 21.92 -23.96 -63.14
C GLY A 457 20.90 -23.15 -63.97
N LYS A 458 21.33 -22.60 -65.11
CA LYS A 458 20.53 -22.37 -66.34
C LYS A 458 19.20 -21.56 -66.30
N ALA A 459 19.30 -20.34 -66.83
CA ALA A 459 18.53 -19.75 -67.94
C ALA A 459 17.12 -20.28 -68.31
N GLU A 460 16.20 -19.32 -68.53
CA GLU A 460 15.60 -19.07 -69.85
C GLU A 460 15.24 -17.58 -70.02
N GLU A 461 15.25 -17.05 -71.26
CA GLU A 461 14.78 -15.69 -71.59
C GLU A 461 13.40 -15.76 -72.24
N VAL A 462 12.47 -14.89 -71.83
CA VAL A 462 11.37 -14.42 -72.68
C VAL A 462 11.24 -12.90 -72.51
N LYS A 463 11.10 -12.17 -73.60
CA LYS A 463 10.87 -10.73 -73.65
C LYS A 463 9.40 -10.44 -73.97
N ASP A 464 8.90 -9.33 -73.46
CA ASP A 464 8.29 -8.20 -74.19
C ASP A 464 8.04 -7.11 -73.12
N GLU A 465 8.32 -5.81 -73.32
CA GLU A 465 7.76 -4.86 -74.30
C GLU A 465 6.21 -4.73 -74.18
N LYS A 466 5.60 -3.54 -74.07
CA LYS A 466 6.12 -2.17 -74.25
C LYS A 466 5.22 -1.09 -73.59
N GLU A 467 5.78 0.11 -73.41
CA GLU A 467 5.16 1.47 -73.49
C GLU A 467 3.73 1.70 -72.93
N ALA A 468 3.55 2.55 -71.88
CA ALA A 468 3.37 4.02 -71.94
C ALA A 468 1.89 4.46 -72.17
N LYS A 469 1.36 5.65 -71.79
CA LYS A 469 1.89 6.91 -71.20
C LYS A 469 0.72 7.77 -70.63
N MET A 470 1.00 8.76 -69.76
CA MET A 470 0.45 10.15 -69.67
C MET A 470 -1.04 10.48 -70.02
N ASP A 471 -1.77 11.43 -69.37
CA ASP A 471 -1.51 12.29 -68.20
C ASP A 471 -2.80 13.04 -67.70
N THR A 472 -2.72 13.71 -66.53
CA THR A 472 -3.48 14.89 -66.01
C THR A 472 -5.00 15.13 -66.25
N SER A 473 -5.71 15.46 -65.13
CA SER A 473 -6.83 16.45 -64.98
C SER A 473 -8.22 16.19 -65.63
N GLY A 474 -9.36 16.71 -65.13
CA GLY A 474 -9.64 17.49 -63.90
C GLY A 474 -11.09 18.04 -63.83
N ASP A 475 -11.44 18.70 -62.71
CA ASP A 475 -12.61 19.59 -62.44
C ASP A 475 -14.08 19.06 -62.31
N LYS A 476 -14.61 19.15 -61.07
CA LYS A 476 -15.77 19.96 -60.57
C LYS A 476 -17.29 19.60 -60.75
N GLU A 477 -18.04 20.25 -59.83
CA GLU A 477 -19.51 20.47 -59.67
C GLU A 477 -20.39 19.23 -59.33
N GLU A 478 -21.22 19.21 -58.27
CA GLU A 478 -22.40 20.03 -57.88
C GLU A 478 -23.65 19.79 -58.77
N THR A 479 -24.91 19.72 -58.29
CA THR A 479 -25.55 20.23 -57.04
C THR A 479 -26.89 19.54 -56.68
N LYS A 480 -27.37 19.70 -55.42
CA LYS A 480 -28.80 19.84 -54.93
C LYS A 480 -29.82 18.67 -55.08
N THR A 481 -30.50 18.21 -54.00
CA THR A 481 -31.78 18.65 -53.36
C THR A 481 -33.03 18.63 -54.28
N THR A 482 -34.26 18.35 -53.85
CA THR A 482 -34.94 18.35 -52.51
C THR A 482 -35.51 16.93 -52.16
N GLU A 483 -36.58 16.61 -51.38
CA GLU A 483 -37.67 17.35 -50.68
C GLU A 483 -38.35 16.50 -49.56
N GLU A 484 -39.22 17.12 -48.75
CA GLU A 484 -40.18 16.53 -47.78
C GLU A 484 -41.48 17.40 -47.85
N PRO A 485 -42.73 16.90 -47.61
CA PRO A 485 -43.27 16.90 -46.22
C PRO A 485 -44.52 16.00 -45.87
N ALA A 486 -44.80 15.93 -44.56
CA ALA A 486 -46.13 16.02 -43.88
C ALA A 486 -47.22 14.89 -43.82
N LYS A 487 -47.44 14.44 -42.57
CA LYS A 487 -48.72 14.37 -41.78
C LYS A 487 -49.93 13.48 -42.19
N LYS A 488 -50.27 12.54 -41.29
CA LYS A 488 -51.54 12.41 -40.49
C LYS A 488 -51.36 11.22 -39.51
N GLU A 489 -51.70 11.20 -38.21
CA GLU A 489 -52.83 11.73 -37.41
C GLU A 489 -54.11 10.86 -37.46
N THR A 490 -54.33 10.02 -36.42
CA THR A 490 -55.61 9.87 -35.67
C THR A 490 -55.53 8.93 -34.44
N THR A 491 -56.43 9.21 -33.49
CA THR A 491 -56.93 8.47 -32.29
C THR A 491 -57.10 6.94 -32.40
N GLY A 492 -57.21 6.14 -31.31
CA GLY A 492 -57.21 6.44 -29.86
C GLY A 492 -58.24 5.60 -29.05
N VAL A 493 -58.13 5.61 -27.71
CA VAL A 493 -59.08 5.10 -26.68
C VAL A 493 -59.33 3.59 -26.57
N ALA A 494 -58.84 3.01 -25.47
CA ALA A 494 -59.59 2.12 -24.57
C ALA A 494 -59.03 2.29 -23.15
#